data_AF-A0A5C8V9Q1-F1
#
_entry.id   AF-A0A5C8V9Q1-F1
#
_cell.length_a   1.000
_cell.length_b   1.000
_cell.length_c   1.000
_cell.angle_alpha   90.00
_cell.angle_beta   90.00
_cell.angle_gamma   90.00
#
_symmetry.space_group_name_H-M   'P 1'
#
loop_
_entity.id
_entity.type
_entity.pdbx_description
1 polymer ?
#
loop_
_entity_poly.entity_id
_entity_poly.type
_entity_poly.pdbx_seq_one_letter_code
_entity_poly.pdbx_strand_id
1 'polypeptide(L)'
;MKARVCEIDSGLTRASEASIRRAVGLVKGLMASPSVAETTVDEILSGYALVLTPYPQAVVEDICARYLDGRLGNRVYAPTPAEIAHECREMLAPFYAERARIALILDAEVYATPSPAEQAEVQAAYLRFVADTNQRAKGGFAAVKEGEGSAAQADRAAANAHLSDLEARRAKREGEMKKETAA
;
A
#
# COMPACT_ATOMS: atom_id res chain seq x y z
N MET A 1 -14.00 1.07 8.53
CA MET A 1 -13.96 0.14 7.38
C MET A 1 -15.32 -0.46 7.04
N LYS A 2 -16.05 -1.10 7.97
CA LYS A 2 -17.42 -1.59 7.70
C LYS A 2 -18.39 -0.52 7.18
N ALA A 3 -18.37 0.69 7.76
CA ALA A 3 -19.18 1.82 7.28
C ALA A 3 -18.89 2.23 5.82
N ARG A 4 -17.62 2.14 5.39
CA ARG A 4 -17.21 2.47 4.01
C ARG A 4 -17.70 1.42 3.01
N VAL A 5 -17.71 0.14 3.39
CA VAL A 5 -18.30 -0.92 2.56
C VAL A 5 -19.82 -0.71 2.41
N CYS A 6 -20.52 -0.38 3.50
CA CYS A 6 -21.96 -0.07 3.43
C CYS A 6 -22.24 1.15 2.54
N GLU A 7 -21.40 2.19 2.60
CA GLU A 7 -21.51 3.37 1.73
C GLU A 7 -21.37 2.96 0.25
N ILE A 8 -20.31 2.22 -0.09
CA ILE A 8 -20.08 1.71 -1.45
C ILE A 8 -21.26 0.86 -1.91
N ASP A 9 -21.68 -0.12 -1.10
CA ASP A 9 -22.77 -1.04 -1.46
C ASP A 9 -24.12 -0.31 -1.63
N SER A 10 -24.40 0.73 -0.81
CA SER A 10 -25.61 1.55 -0.94
C SER A 10 -25.66 2.32 -2.27
N GLY A 11 -24.51 2.79 -2.75
CA GLY A 11 -24.37 3.47 -4.04
C GLY A 11 -24.44 2.53 -5.25
N LEU A 12 -24.26 1.21 -5.06
CA LEU A 12 -24.22 0.21 -6.13
C LEU A 12 -25.57 -0.48 -6.38
N THR A 13 -26.68 0.18 -6.03
CA THR A 13 -28.04 -0.36 -6.27
C THR A 13 -28.28 -0.56 -7.77
N ARG A 14 -28.67 -1.79 -8.16
CA ARG A 14 -28.88 -2.18 -9.56
C ARG A 14 -29.91 -1.29 -10.26
N ALA A 15 -29.65 -1.02 -11.54
CA ALA A 15 -30.57 -0.28 -12.39
C ALA A 15 -31.84 -1.09 -12.67
N SER A 16 -33.00 -0.44 -12.52
CA SER A 16 -34.26 -0.99 -13.02
C SER A 16 -34.34 -0.87 -14.54
N GLU A 17 -35.04 -1.79 -15.20
CA GLU A 17 -35.29 -1.69 -16.64
C GLU A 17 -35.96 -0.35 -17.00
N ALA A 18 -36.91 0.11 -16.18
CA ALA A 18 -37.59 1.38 -16.39
C ALA A 18 -36.63 2.59 -16.34
N SER A 19 -35.65 2.59 -15.44
CA SER A 19 -34.66 3.68 -15.37
C SER A 19 -33.69 3.63 -16.55
N ILE A 20 -33.26 2.45 -16.98
CA ILE A 20 -32.42 2.29 -18.17
C ILE A 20 -33.14 2.80 -19.42
N ARG A 21 -34.40 2.38 -19.63
CA ARG A 21 -35.21 2.80 -20.78
C ARG A 21 -35.37 4.33 -20.82
N ARG A 22 -35.56 4.98 -19.67
CA ARG A 22 -35.63 6.46 -19.59
C ARG A 22 -34.29 7.11 -19.94
N ALA A 23 -33.20 6.70 -19.30
CA ALA A 23 -31.88 7.32 -19.50
C ALA A 23 -31.38 7.15 -20.94
N VAL A 24 -31.46 5.92 -21.48
CA VAL A 24 -31.06 5.63 -22.85
C VAL A 24 -32.03 6.23 -23.87
N GLY A 25 -33.32 6.25 -23.56
CA GLY A 25 -34.34 6.90 -24.40
C GLY A 25 -34.03 8.38 -24.64
N LEU A 26 -33.57 9.10 -23.61
CA LEU A 26 -33.12 10.49 -23.75
C LEU A 26 -31.90 10.60 -24.67
N VAL A 27 -30.88 9.76 -24.46
CA VAL A 27 -29.68 9.73 -25.31
C VAL A 27 -30.03 9.47 -26.77
N LYS A 28 -30.88 8.48 -27.05
CA LYS A 28 -31.30 8.13 -28.42
C LYS A 28 -32.26 9.14 -29.04
N GLY A 29 -33.03 9.87 -28.23
CA GLY A 29 -33.93 10.92 -28.69
C GLY A 29 -33.23 12.24 -29.01
N LEU A 30 -32.11 12.54 -28.33
CA LEU A 30 -31.39 13.81 -28.47
C LEU A 30 -30.15 13.73 -29.39
N MET A 31 -29.56 12.54 -29.57
CA MET A 31 -28.39 12.34 -30.41
C MET A 31 -28.76 11.62 -31.72
N ALA A 32 -27.94 11.79 -32.76
CA ALA A 32 -28.19 11.10 -34.03
C ALA A 32 -28.05 9.59 -33.86
N SER A 33 -29.08 8.83 -34.21
CA SER A 33 -29.02 7.37 -34.23
C SER A 33 -28.98 6.88 -35.68
N PRO A 34 -28.13 5.88 -36.02
CA PRO A 34 -28.24 5.22 -37.32
C PRO A 34 -29.65 4.67 -37.48
N SER A 35 -30.29 4.94 -38.63
CA SER A 35 -31.65 4.46 -38.90
C SER A 35 -31.60 2.93 -39.03
N VAL A 36 -32.15 2.23 -38.05
CA VAL A 36 -32.37 0.80 -38.18
C VAL A 36 -33.68 0.64 -38.92
N ALA A 37 -33.61 0.27 -40.20
CA ALA A 37 -34.80 -0.09 -40.94
C ALA A 37 -35.45 -1.29 -40.23
N GLU A 38 -36.72 -1.15 -39.87
CA GLU A 38 -37.61 -2.20 -39.32
C GLU A 38 -37.53 -2.54 -37.82
N THR A 39 -36.57 -2.04 -37.04
CA THR A 39 -36.56 -2.32 -35.58
C THR A 39 -37.37 -1.28 -34.80
N THR A 40 -38.23 -1.75 -33.89
CA THR A 40 -39.00 -0.85 -33.02
C THR A 40 -38.10 -0.21 -31.97
N VAL A 41 -38.41 1.03 -31.58
CA VAL A 41 -37.71 1.73 -30.48
C VAL A 41 -37.72 0.88 -29.19
N ASP A 42 -38.79 0.12 -28.97
CA ASP A 42 -38.95 -0.74 -27.81
C ASP A 42 -37.93 -1.89 -27.78
N GLU A 43 -37.71 -2.56 -28.92
CA GLU A 43 -36.71 -3.63 -29.04
C GLU A 43 -35.29 -3.10 -28.85
N ILE A 44 -35.00 -1.92 -29.40
CA ILE A 44 -33.72 -1.24 -29.19
C ILE A 44 -33.50 -1.02 -27.69
N LEU A 45 -34.44 -0.36 -27.01
CA LEU A 45 -34.31 -0.06 -25.58
C LEU A 45 -34.25 -1.33 -24.71
N SER A 46 -34.96 -2.39 -25.12
CA SER A 46 -34.86 -3.72 -24.48
C SER A 46 -33.44 -4.31 -24.62
N GLY A 47 -32.80 -4.13 -25.77
CA GLY A 47 -31.40 -4.51 -26.00
C GLY A 47 -30.44 -3.75 -25.08
N TYR A 48 -30.66 -2.46 -24.84
CA TYR A 48 -29.89 -1.70 -23.85
C TYR A 48 -30.15 -2.19 -22.43
N ALA A 49 -31.40 -2.44 -22.07
CA ALA A 49 -31.75 -2.96 -20.75
C ALA A 49 -31.04 -4.28 -20.46
N LEU A 50 -31.01 -5.21 -21.43
CA LEU A 50 -30.32 -6.49 -21.29
C LEU A 50 -28.82 -6.32 -20.94
N VAL A 51 -28.16 -5.36 -21.59
CA VAL A 51 -26.72 -5.11 -21.38
C VAL A 51 -26.47 -4.33 -20.09
N LEU A 52 -27.36 -3.41 -19.72
CA LEU A 52 -27.10 -2.44 -18.66
C LEU A 52 -27.67 -2.82 -17.28
N THR A 53 -28.57 -3.80 -17.21
CA THR A 53 -29.15 -4.31 -15.95
C THR A 53 -28.13 -4.69 -14.88
N PRO A 54 -26.94 -5.26 -15.21
CA PRO A 54 -25.94 -5.58 -14.20
C PRO A 54 -25.33 -4.37 -13.49
N TYR A 55 -25.42 -3.16 -14.08
CA TYR A 55 -24.77 -1.97 -13.54
C TYR A 55 -25.70 -1.18 -12.59
N PRO A 56 -25.13 -0.36 -11.68
CA PRO A 56 -25.93 0.48 -10.80
C PRO A 56 -26.67 1.59 -11.55
N GLN A 57 -27.84 1.97 -11.04
CA GLN A 57 -28.68 3.01 -11.65
C GLN A 57 -27.94 4.35 -11.79
N ALA A 58 -27.33 4.82 -10.70
CA ALA A 58 -26.64 6.10 -10.67
C ALA A 58 -25.50 6.17 -11.69
N VAL A 59 -24.82 5.05 -11.94
CA VAL A 59 -23.73 4.96 -12.91
C VAL A 59 -24.28 5.03 -14.33
N VAL A 60 -25.33 4.27 -14.65
CA VAL A 60 -25.95 4.32 -15.97
C VAL A 60 -26.48 5.73 -16.29
N GLU A 61 -27.11 6.38 -15.30
CA GLU A 61 -27.62 7.75 -15.45
C GLU A 61 -26.50 8.77 -15.65
N ASP A 62 -25.42 8.70 -14.85
CA ASP A 62 -24.27 9.62 -14.98
C ASP A 62 -23.55 9.42 -16.32
N ILE A 63 -23.33 8.18 -16.76
CA ILE A 63 -22.73 7.90 -18.07
C ILE A 63 -23.61 8.44 -19.19
N CYS A 64 -24.92 8.19 -19.17
CA CYS A 64 -25.85 8.73 -20.16
C CYS A 64 -25.78 10.27 -20.19
N ALA A 65 -25.74 10.92 -19.03
CA ALA A 65 -25.59 12.38 -18.94
C ALA A 65 -24.26 12.87 -19.54
N ARG A 66 -23.15 12.17 -19.29
CA ARG A 66 -21.83 12.52 -19.87
C ARG A 66 -21.79 12.40 -21.39
N TYR A 67 -22.53 11.46 -21.98
CA TYR A 67 -22.69 11.39 -23.44
C TYR A 67 -23.49 12.58 -23.98
N LEU A 68 -24.58 12.97 -23.30
CA LEU A 68 -25.39 14.14 -23.66
C LEU A 68 -24.60 15.45 -23.55
N ASP A 69 -23.79 15.59 -22.50
CA ASP A 69 -22.90 16.75 -22.29
C ASP A 69 -21.68 16.75 -23.23
N GLY A 70 -21.48 15.68 -24.01
CA GLY A 70 -20.35 15.53 -24.92
C GLY A 70 -19.00 15.32 -24.21
N ARG A 71 -19.00 14.91 -22.95
CA ARG A 71 -17.77 14.49 -22.24
C ARG A 71 -17.30 13.09 -22.68
N LEU A 72 -18.21 12.29 -23.25
CA LEU A 72 -17.94 10.97 -23.79
C LEU A 72 -18.39 10.87 -25.26
N GLY A 73 -17.76 9.96 -26.00
CA GLY A 73 -18.08 9.71 -27.41
C GLY A 73 -17.76 10.87 -28.35
N ASN A 74 -18.39 10.83 -29.53
CA ASN A 74 -18.15 11.79 -30.61
C ASN A 74 -19.14 12.97 -30.64
N ARG A 75 -20.00 13.11 -29.62
CA ARG A 75 -21.02 14.18 -29.45
C ARG A 75 -22.09 14.28 -30.54
N VAL A 76 -22.02 13.43 -31.57
CA VAL A 76 -22.92 13.47 -32.73
C VAL A 76 -23.81 12.24 -32.72
N TYR A 77 -23.19 11.07 -32.59
CA TYR A 77 -23.88 9.80 -32.67
C TYR A 77 -24.18 9.25 -31.28
N ALA A 78 -25.38 8.72 -31.14
CA ALA A 78 -25.81 8.05 -29.94
C ALA A 78 -24.96 6.79 -29.71
N PRO A 79 -24.38 6.59 -28.51
CA PRO A 79 -23.55 5.44 -28.20
C PRO A 79 -24.32 4.12 -28.37
N THR A 80 -23.57 3.04 -28.56
CA THR A 80 -24.01 1.65 -28.56
C THR A 80 -24.16 1.12 -27.11
N PRO A 81 -24.89 0.01 -26.88
CA PRO A 81 -24.97 -0.58 -25.55
C PRO A 81 -23.59 -0.98 -25.00
N ALA A 82 -22.68 -1.41 -25.87
CA ALA A 82 -21.33 -1.84 -25.50
C ALA A 82 -20.46 -0.67 -25.04
N GLU A 83 -20.57 0.50 -25.69
CA GLU A 83 -19.86 1.72 -25.31
C GLU A 83 -20.33 2.23 -23.95
N ILE A 84 -21.63 2.28 -23.69
CA ILE A 84 -22.15 2.64 -22.36
C ILE A 84 -21.66 1.65 -21.30
N ALA A 85 -21.74 0.34 -21.59
CA ALA A 85 -21.29 -0.69 -20.66
C ALA A 85 -19.78 -0.63 -20.37
N HIS A 86 -18.96 -0.26 -21.36
CA HIS A 86 -17.53 -0.05 -21.16
C HIS A 86 -17.27 1.07 -20.17
N GLU A 87 -17.89 2.23 -20.37
CA GLU A 87 -17.73 3.39 -19.49
C GLU A 87 -18.25 3.12 -18.07
N CYS A 88 -19.35 2.37 -17.94
CA CYS A 88 -19.82 1.91 -16.63
C CYS A 88 -18.76 1.05 -15.91
N ARG A 89 -18.07 0.15 -16.62
CA ARG A 89 -17.01 -0.68 -16.03
C ARG A 89 -15.81 0.15 -15.61
N GLU A 90 -15.36 1.08 -16.45
CA GLU A 90 -14.24 1.98 -16.14
C GLU A 90 -14.52 2.82 -14.89
N MET A 91 -15.74 3.38 -14.79
CA MET A 91 -16.16 4.14 -13.62
C MET A 91 -16.20 3.29 -12.34
N LEU A 92 -16.64 2.03 -12.45
CA LEU A 92 -16.83 1.13 -11.30
C LEU A 92 -15.55 0.44 -10.83
N ALA A 93 -14.57 0.27 -11.72
CA ALA A 93 -13.30 -0.40 -11.43
C ALA A 93 -12.63 0.06 -10.11
N PRO A 94 -12.46 1.38 -9.84
CA PRO A 94 -11.83 1.82 -8.59
C PRO A 94 -12.64 1.44 -7.34
N PHE A 95 -13.97 1.47 -7.40
CA PHE A 95 -14.84 1.12 -6.26
C PHE A 95 -14.80 -0.38 -5.96
N TYR A 96 -14.79 -1.22 -6.99
CA TYR A 96 -14.62 -2.67 -6.79
C TYR A 96 -13.24 -3.02 -6.26
N ALA A 97 -12.19 -2.35 -6.74
CA ALA A 97 -10.84 -2.52 -6.21
C ALA A 97 -10.74 -2.07 -4.74
N GLU A 98 -11.36 -0.95 -4.36
CA GLU A 98 -11.43 -0.47 -2.98
C GLU A 98 -12.16 -1.49 -2.09
N ARG A 99 -13.34 -1.95 -2.53
CA ARG A 99 -14.13 -2.94 -1.79
C ARG A 99 -13.37 -4.25 -1.59
N ALA A 100 -12.70 -4.76 -2.61
CA ALA A 100 -11.85 -5.95 -2.52
C ALA A 100 -10.69 -5.77 -1.53
N ARG A 101 -10.04 -4.60 -1.55
CA ARG A 101 -8.97 -4.26 -0.60
C ARG A 101 -9.48 -4.20 0.84
N ILE A 102 -10.64 -3.58 1.07
CA ILE A 102 -11.24 -3.51 2.40
C ILE A 102 -11.64 -4.91 2.89
N ALA A 103 -12.21 -5.73 2.01
CA ALA A 103 -12.53 -7.12 2.33
C ALA A 103 -11.28 -7.91 2.75
N LEU A 104 -10.18 -7.80 2.01
CA LEU A 104 -8.91 -8.44 2.36
C LEU A 104 -8.39 -8.03 3.74
N ILE A 105 -8.48 -6.75 4.10
CA ILE A 105 -8.04 -6.26 5.42
C ILE A 105 -8.97 -6.76 6.53
N LEU A 106 -10.28 -6.79 6.28
CA LEU A 106 -11.25 -7.26 7.26
C LEU A 106 -11.23 -8.78 7.46
N ASP A 107 -10.83 -9.52 6.43
CA ASP A 107 -10.71 -10.98 6.43
C ASP A 107 -9.33 -11.46 6.90
N ALA A 108 -8.34 -10.56 6.98
CA ALA A 108 -7.07 -10.85 7.60
C ALA A 108 -7.31 -11.18 9.09
N GLU A 109 -7.24 -12.47 9.43
CA GLU A 109 -7.27 -12.93 10.82
C GLU A 109 -6.24 -12.15 11.63
N VAL A 110 -6.72 -11.34 12.56
CA VAL A 110 -5.87 -10.72 13.56
C VAL A 110 -5.33 -11.85 14.42
N TYR A 111 -4.04 -12.16 14.31
CA TYR A 111 -3.37 -13.04 15.25
C TYR A 111 -3.75 -12.59 16.66
N ALA A 112 -4.41 -13.46 17.42
CA ALA A 112 -4.75 -13.17 18.79
C ALA A 112 -3.45 -12.85 19.53
N THR A 113 -3.41 -11.73 20.25
CA THR A 113 -2.30 -11.47 21.16
C THR A 113 -2.16 -12.69 22.06
N PRO A 114 -0.99 -13.36 22.11
CA PRO A 114 -0.83 -14.58 22.89
C PRO A 114 -1.29 -14.33 24.32
N SER A 115 -2.01 -15.29 24.90
CA SER A 115 -2.43 -15.21 26.29
C SER A 115 -1.23 -15.03 27.23
N PRO A 116 -1.40 -14.51 28.44
CA PRO A 116 -0.31 -14.37 29.40
C PRO A 116 0.44 -15.68 29.67
N ALA A 117 -0.25 -16.82 29.58
CA ALA A 117 0.34 -18.15 29.72
C ALA A 117 1.25 -18.50 28.53
N GLU A 118 0.80 -18.27 27.30
CA GLU A 118 1.60 -18.49 26.08
C GLU A 118 2.79 -17.53 26.01
N GLN A 119 2.62 -16.28 26.46
CA GLN A 119 3.73 -15.32 26.58
C GLN A 119 4.79 -15.82 27.58
N ALA A 120 4.35 -16.36 28.73
CA ALA A 120 5.26 -16.93 29.72
C ALA A 120 6.00 -18.16 29.18
N GLU A 121 5.34 -19.00 28.40
CA GLU A 121 5.96 -20.18 27.77
C GLU A 121 7.02 -19.77 26.73
N VAL A 122 6.69 -18.81 25.85
CA VAL A 122 7.63 -18.25 24.87
C VAL A 122 8.81 -17.59 25.56
N GLN A 123 8.57 -16.85 26.64
CA GLN A 123 9.63 -16.20 27.40
C GLN A 123 10.54 -17.21 28.12
N ALA A 124 9.98 -18.29 28.66
CA ALA A 124 10.74 -19.38 29.24
C ALA A 124 11.58 -20.12 28.18
N ALA A 125 11.02 -20.37 26.99
CA ALA A 125 11.74 -20.96 25.87
C ALA A 125 12.89 -20.05 25.38
N TYR A 126 12.66 -18.74 25.32
CA TYR A 126 13.69 -17.76 24.98
C TYR A 126 14.82 -17.74 26.00
N LEU A 127 14.50 -17.71 27.30
CA LEU A 127 15.52 -17.74 28.36
C LEU A 127 16.35 -19.02 28.32
N ARG A 128 15.75 -20.17 28.02
CA ARG A 128 16.46 -21.44 27.79
C ARG A 128 17.40 -21.35 26.59
N PHE A 129 16.93 -20.83 25.46
CA PHE A 129 17.75 -20.65 24.27
C PHE A 129 18.97 -19.74 24.54
N VAL A 130 18.77 -18.63 25.25
CA VAL A 130 19.84 -17.70 25.66
C VAL A 130 20.82 -18.37 26.62
N ALA A 131 20.34 -19.17 27.57
CA ALA A 131 21.22 -19.92 28.48
C ALA A 131 22.07 -20.95 27.72
N ASP A 132 21.46 -21.73 26.82
CA ASP A 132 22.14 -22.74 26.00
C ASP A 132 23.18 -22.13 25.06
N THR A 133 22.84 -21.01 24.40
CA THR A 133 23.79 -20.28 23.56
C THR A 133 24.93 -19.67 24.36
N ASN A 134 24.68 -19.12 25.56
CA ASN A 134 25.73 -18.65 26.45
C ASN A 134 26.63 -19.78 26.96
N GLN A 135 26.09 -20.96 27.26
CA GLN A 135 26.88 -22.12 27.65
C GLN A 135 27.74 -22.63 26.49
N ARG A 136 27.19 -22.68 25.27
CA ARG A 136 27.95 -23.02 24.06
C ARG A 136 29.04 -21.99 23.74
N ALA A 137 28.76 -20.69 23.93
CA ALA A 137 29.75 -19.63 23.80
C ALA A 137 30.88 -19.77 24.84
N LYS A 138 30.55 -20.12 26.10
CA LYS A 138 31.55 -20.42 27.14
C LYS A 138 32.36 -21.69 26.83
N GLY A 139 31.79 -22.67 26.14
CA GLY A 139 32.50 -23.87 25.67
C GLY A 139 33.38 -23.65 24.43
N GLY A 140 33.03 -22.69 23.56
CA GLY A 140 33.73 -22.40 22.31
C GLY A 140 34.97 -21.50 22.45
N PHE A 141 35.05 -20.67 23.49
CA PHE A 141 36.21 -19.79 23.74
C PHE A 141 37.22 -20.36 24.74
N ALA A 142 36.87 -21.39 25.51
CA ALA A 142 37.79 -22.02 26.46
C ALA A 142 38.86 -22.92 25.77
N ALA A 143 38.76 -23.15 24.46
CA ALA A 143 39.70 -23.96 23.68
C ALA A 143 40.75 -23.14 22.90
N VAL A 144 40.82 -21.82 23.08
CA VAL A 144 41.97 -21.02 22.60
C VAL A 144 42.94 -20.86 23.76
N LYS A 145 43.86 -21.81 23.87
CA LYS A 145 45.01 -21.75 24.79
C LYS A 145 45.70 -20.39 24.66
N GLU A 146 45.93 -19.78 25.82
CA GLU A 146 46.82 -18.65 26.06
C GLU A 146 48.12 -18.81 25.24
N GLY A 147 48.35 -17.90 24.28
CA GLY A 147 49.55 -17.93 23.45
C GLY A 147 49.83 -16.64 22.67
N GLU A 148 48.81 -15.85 22.32
CA GLU A 148 48.99 -14.70 21.40
C GLU A 148 48.61 -13.34 22.00
N GLY A 149 48.40 -13.25 23.32
CA GLY A 149 47.96 -12.03 23.99
C GLY A 149 49.08 -11.08 24.45
N SER A 150 50.31 -11.55 24.68
CA SER A 150 51.32 -10.70 25.35
C SER A 150 52.01 -9.70 24.43
N ALA A 151 52.24 -10.05 23.16
CA ALA A 151 52.93 -9.17 22.20
C ALA A 151 52.05 -7.97 21.80
N ALA A 152 50.81 -8.21 21.40
CA ALA A 152 49.88 -7.14 21.00
C ALA A 152 49.52 -6.21 22.17
N GLN A 153 49.54 -6.70 23.41
CA GLN A 153 49.28 -5.91 24.61
C GLN A 153 50.51 -5.09 25.02
N ALA A 154 51.73 -5.63 24.84
CA ALA A 154 52.97 -4.88 25.00
C ALA A 154 53.12 -3.77 23.95
N ASP A 155 52.78 -4.05 22.69
CA ASP A 155 52.84 -3.06 21.60
C ASP A 155 51.86 -1.90 21.82
N ARG A 156 50.65 -2.18 22.32
CA ARG A 156 49.69 -1.13 22.70
C ARG A 156 50.17 -0.29 23.88
N ALA A 157 50.81 -0.90 24.87
CA ALA A 157 51.39 -0.17 26.00
C ALA A 157 52.55 0.75 25.54
N ALA A 158 53.41 0.25 24.65
CA ALA A 158 54.52 1.02 24.08
C ALA A 158 54.02 2.19 23.22
N ALA A 159 52.98 1.98 22.39
CA ALA A 159 52.38 3.02 21.57
C ALA A 159 51.75 4.14 22.42
N ASN A 160 51.08 3.79 23.51
CA ASN A 160 50.48 4.77 24.42
C ASN A 160 51.54 5.58 25.18
N ALA A 161 52.64 4.95 25.59
CA ALA A 161 53.75 5.66 26.24
C ALA A 161 54.41 6.67 25.28
N HIS A 162 54.57 6.30 24.01
CA HIS A 162 55.14 7.18 22.99
C HIS A 162 54.24 8.39 22.69
N LEU A 163 52.91 8.19 22.67
CA LEU A 163 51.93 9.27 22.51
C LEU A 163 52.02 10.28 23.66
N SER A 164 52.15 9.79 24.89
CA SER A 164 52.30 10.65 26.07
C SER A 164 53.59 11.48 26.05
N ASP A 165 54.73 10.91 25.61
CA ASP A 165 55.99 11.67 25.48
C ASP A 165 55.90 12.76 24.40
N LEU A 166 55.23 12.48 23.28
CA LEU A 166 55.02 13.48 22.23
C LEU A 166 54.14 14.64 22.68
N GLU A 167 53.08 14.34 23.46
CA GLU A 167 52.21 15.37 24.04
C GLU A 167 52.97 16.25 25.05
N ALA A 168 53.80 15.65 25.90
CA ALA A 168 54.64 16.40 26.85
C ALA A 168 55.64 17.32 26.14
N ARG A 169 56.27 16.84 25.05
CA ARG A 169 57.19 17.66 24.22
C ARG A 169 56.48 18.76 23.46
N ARG A 170 55.23 18.54 23.06
CA ARG A 170 54.40 19.57 22.42
C ARG A 170 54.01 20.66 23.40
N ALA A 171 53.55 20.29 24.60
CA ALA A 171 53.23 21.23 25.66
C ALA A 171 54.45 22.08 26.08
N LYS A 172 55.65 21.48 26.14
CA LYS A 172 56.88 22.21 26.44
C LYS A 172 57.26 23.22 25.36
N ARG A 173 57.18 22.85 24.08
CA ARG A 173 57.43 23.75 22.94
C ARG A 173 56.41 24.90 22.86
N GLU A 174 55.14 24.62 23.15
CA GLU A 174 54.09 25.64 23.20
C GLU A 174 54.29 26.61 24.39
N GLY A 175 54.83 26.13 25.51
CA GLY A 175 55.23 26.96 26.65
C GLY A 175 56.46 27.84 26.39
N GLU A 176 57.43 27.33 25.63
CA GLU A 176 58.63 28.07 25.23
C GLU A 176 58.31 29.16 24.20
N MET A 177 57.49 28.87 23.17
CA MET A 177 57.01 29.90 22.21
C MET A 177 56.20 31.02 22.88
N LYS A 178 55.40 30.70 23.90
CA LYS A 178 54.62 31.71 24.64
C LYS A 178 55.49 32.62 25.52
N LYS A 179 56.68 32.17 25.92
CA LYS A 179 57.66 33.02 26.63
C LYS A 179 58.46 33.90 25.69
N GLU A 180 58.72 33.43 24.47
CA GLU A 180 59.49 34.15 23.45
C GLU A 180 58.66 35.25 22.75
N THR A 181 57.33 35.17 22.79
CA THR A 181 56.40 36.21 22.27
C THR A 181 55.97 37.24 23.32
N ALA A 182 56.41 37.07 24.58
CA ALA A 182 56.10 37.95 25.71
C ALA A 182 57.32 38.75 26.23
N ALA A 183 58.45 38.68 25.53
CA ALA A 183 59.65 39.50 25.73
C ALA A 183 59.82 40.48 24.56
#